data_AF-A0A9X8QB97-F1
#
_entry.id   AF-A0A9X8QB97-F1
#
_cell.length_a   1.000
_cell.length_b   1.000
_cell.length_c   1.000
_cell.angle_alpha   90.00
_cell.angle_beta   90.00
_cell.angle_gamma   90.00
#
_symmetry.space_group_name_H-M   'P 1'
#
loop_
_entity.id
_entity.type
_entity.pdbx_description
1 polymer ?
#
loop_
_entity_poly.entity_id
_entity_poly.type
_entity_poly.pdbx_seq_one_letter_code
_entity_poly.pdbx_strand_id
1 'polypeptide(L)'
;MKELYGKLVCCMIASSLVAGCESAIEVTKEKEICKTEEECTQIGDKTLQKVYKKIEGLSELETVEDYDIEEYESMNMKEAEQKKEEDENYFFLASYYIDDDEIVDPYFEKLDRKRLNKAFADDEVAKDDLLSQRQDREYHETLWDMYRTLIPVKYRENITGFDLITDGYDGVVAHVMPSMDDPRDWLLSLDVLDSGVNIDEVMKTLIHETAHVLTIGHKQVPVDRKYLEAFDEEKDISSYRNKCKTVFLKNGCARKTSYINQFYDEFWKPIEQEWTEKKVEESEEAQIKFYKEKHDEFVSLYGTTNVTEDIADTFTAFILQDSKKVKEGTELKYKKIAFFYQFPELVKMRAEVLSGLYDVSKTIEQQSGD
;
A
#
# COMPACT_ATOMS: atom_id res chain seq x y z
N MET A 1 17.69 17.67 -13.44
CA MET A 1 17.91 16.48 -14.29
C MET A 1 16.66 15.58 -14.36
N LYS A 2 15.45 16.14 -14.19
CA LYS A 2 14.19 15.40 -14.05
C LYS A 2 13.28 15.40 -15.31
N GLU A 3 13.72 15.94 -16.46
CA GLU A 3 12.83 16.12 -17.64
C GLU A 3 13.19 15.28 -18.88
N LEU A 4 14.16 14.37 -18.79
CA LEU A 4 14.68 13.66 -19.99
C LEU A 4 14.52 12.14 -20.00
N TYR A 5 14.03 11.52 -18.92
CA TYR A 5 13.79 10.08 -18.88
C TYR A 5 12.40 9.66 -19.39
N GLY A 6 11.39 10.55 -19.34
CA GLY A 6 10.02 10.25 -19.78
C GLY A 6 9.78 10.20 -21.30
N LYS A 7 10.77 10.46 -22.14
CA LYS A 7 10.58 10.56 -23.61
C LYS A 7 11.22 9.46 -24.45
N LEU A 8 11.86 8.46 -23.84
CA LEU A 8 12.60 7.44 -24.59
C LEU A 8 12.21 5.98 -24.32
N VAL A 9 11.25 5.72 -23.43
CA VAL A 9 10.73 4.36 -23.18
C VAL A 9 9.38 4.11 -23.88
N CYS A 10 8.67 5.15 -24.29
CA CYS A 10 7.30 5.11 -24.86
C CYS A 10 7.13 4.53 -26.28
N CYS A 11 8.11 3.85 -26.88
CA CYS A 11 8.00 3.34 -28.26
C CYS A 11 8.24 1.85 -28.45
N MET A 12 8.38 1.04 -27.40
CA MET A 12 8.57 -0.43 -27.57
C MET A 12 7.49 -1.33 -26.96
N ILE A 13 6.49 -0.81 -26.24
CA ILE A 13 5.46 -1.69 -25.64
C ILE A 13 4.15 -1.76 -26.47
N ALA A 14 3.94 -0.83 -27.43
CA ALA A 14 2.67 -0.75 -28.16
C ALA A 14 2.56 -1.56 -29.47
N SER A 15 3.45 -2.53 -29.78
CA SER A 15 3.39 -3.19 -31.12
C SER A 15 3.90 -4.65 -31.20
N SER A 16 3.80 -5.45 -30.14
CA SER A 16 4.16 -6.88 -30.21
C SER A 16 3.24 -7.78 -29.38
N LEU A 17 1.93 -7.65 -29.56
CA LEU A 17 0.95 -8.67 -29.14
C LEU A 17 0.17 -9.21 -30.34
N VAL A 18 0.88 -9.90 -31.24
CA VAL A 18 0.27 -10.90 -32.12
C VAL A 18 1.22 -12.09 -32.21
N ALA A 19 0.76 -13.22 -31.66
CA ALA A 19 1.30 -14.59 -31.73
C ALA A 19 2.24 -15.06 -30.60
N GLY A 20 1.64 -15.43 -29.46
CA GLY A 20 1.83 -16.71 -28.77
C GLY A 20 3.18 -17.06 -28.14
N CYS A 21 3.28 -16.94 -26.81
CA CYS A 21 3.60 -18.01 -25.85
C CYS A 21 3.60 -17.43 -24.42
N GLU A 22 2.94 -18.15 -23.50
CA GLU A 22 2.85 -17.98 -22.03
C GLU A 22 3.83 -16.99 -21.36
N SER A 23 3.31 -15.89 -20.82
CA SER A 23 3.94 -15.17 -19.71
C SER A 23 2.94 -14.91 -18.58
N ALA A 24 2.03 -15.85 -18.32
CA ALA A 24 1.26 -15.82 -17.09
C ALA A 24 2.23 -16.08 -15.92
N ILE A 25 2.20 -15.21 -14.91
CA ILE A 25 2.98 -15.43 -13.69
C ILE A 25 2.49 -16.76 -13.10
N GLU A 26 3.39 -17.72 -12.85
CA GLU A 26 2.98 -19.01 -12.26
C GLU A 26 2.55 -18.77 -10.80
N VAL A 27 1.25 -18.56 -10.58
CA VAL A 27 0.70 -18.29 -9.26
C VAL A 27 0.75 -19.56 -8.42
N THR A 28 1.60 -19.56 -7.40
CA THR A 28 1.62 -20.59 -6.36
C THR A 28 0.66 -20.23 -5.24
N LYS A 29 -0.52 -20.88 -5.21
CA LYS A 29 -1.61 -20.59 -4.24
C LYS A 29 -1.18 -20.71 -2.77
N GLU A 30 -0.32 -21.69 -2.44
CA GLU A 30 0.22 -21.86 -1.10
C GLU A 30 1.75 -21.92 -1.14
N LYS A 31 2.38 -20.99 -0.42
CA LYS A 31 3.82 -21.03 -0.15
C LYS A 31 3.98 -21.50 1.29
N GLU A 32 4.65 -22.64 1.48
CA GLU A 32 5.17 -23.05 2.78
C GLU A 32 6.67 -23.30 2.60
N ILE A 33 7.46 -22.26 2.81
CA ILE A 33 8.89 -22.26 2.44
C ILE A 33 9.83 -22.51 3.64
N CYS A 34 9.29 -22.49 4.86
CA CYS A 34 10.03 -22.62 6.11
C CYS A 34 9.12 -23.11 7.24
N LYS A 35 9.71 -23.68 8.31
CA LYS A 35 8.99 -24.24 9.46
C LYS A 35 9.30 -23.57 10.79
N THR A 36 10.53 -23.09 10.98
CA THR A 36 10.95 -22.42 12.22
C THR A 36 11.23 -20.94 11.96
N GLU A 37 11.12 -20.11 13.01
CA GLU A 37 11.42 -18.67 12.92
C GLU A 37 12.83 -18.39 12.39
N GLU A 38 13.83 -19.16 12.86
CA GLU A 38 15.22 -19.03 12.43
C GLU A 38 15.38 -19.37 10.95
N GLU A 39 14.75 -20.46 10.50
CA GLU A 39 14.77 -20.88 9.10
C GLU A 39 14.08 -19.83 8.21
N CYS A 40 12.89 -19.35 8.62
CA CYS A 40 12.15 -18.32 7.91
C CYS A 40 12.93 -17.00 7.79
N THR A 41 13.59 -16.57 8.88
CA THR A 41 14.42 -15.36 8.87
C THR A 41 15.58 -15.50 7.89
N GLN A 42 16.33 -16.62 7.94
CA GLN A 42 17.46 -16.86 7.05
C GLN A 42 17.05 -16.96 5.57
N ILE A 43 15.94 -17.66 5.29
CA ILE A 43 15.40 -17.78 3.92
C ILE A 43 14.89 -16.43 3.42
N GLY A 44 14.20 -15.67 4.28
CA GLY A 44 13.72 -14.33 3.97
C GLY A 44 14.88 -13.41 3.59
N ASP A 45 15.88 -13.27 4.46
CA ASP A 45 17.03 -12.40 4.19
C ASP A 45 17.80 -12.82 2.92
N LYS A 46 18.02 -14.13 2.73
CA LYS A 46 18.67 -14.63 1.51
C LYS A 46 17.87 -14.29 0.24
N THR A 47 16.55 -14.30 0.33
CA THR A 47 15.66 -13.98 -0.79
C THR A 47 15.62 -12.47 -1.04
N LEU A 48 15.54 -11.66 0.01
CA LEU A 48 15.62 -10.20 -0.04
C LEU A 48 16.89 -9.72 -0.78
N GLN A 49 18.05 -10.32 -0.48
CA GLN A 49 19.31 -10.01 -1.17
C GLN A 49 19.31 -10.35 -2.67
N LYS A 50 18.38 -11.21 -3.13
CA LYS A 50 18.16 -11.44 -4.57
C LYS A 50 17.18 -10.42 -5.16
N VAL A 51 16.14 -10.05 -4.41
CA VAL A 51 15.17 -9.02 -4.81
C VAL A 51 15.86 -7.69 -5.05
N TYR A 52 16.75 -7.24 -4.15
CA TYR A 52 17.48 -5.98 -4.31
C TYR A 52 18.36 -5.89 -5.55
N LYS A 53 18.73 -7.03 -6.14
CA LYS A 53 19.51 -7.05 -7.39
C LYS A 53 18.63 -6.86 -8.63
N LYS A 54 17.32 -6.96 -8.46
CA LYS A 54 16.31 -6.92 -9.53
C LYS A 54 15.43 -5.68 -9.44
N ILE A 55 15.13 -5.24 -8.23
CA ILE A 55 14.31 -4.06 -7.94
C ILE A 55 15.14 -3.13 -7.04
N GLU A 56 15.66 -2.05 -7.61
CA GLU A 56 16.43 -1.02 -6.90
C GLU A 56 15.50 -0.18 -5.99
N GLY A 57 16.04 0.52 -4.98
CA GLY A 57 15.27 1.43 -4.11
C GLY A 57 14.34 0.77 -3.08
N LEU A 58 14.04 -0.52 -3.21
CA LEU A 58 13.02 -1.21 -2.41
C LEU A 58 13.32 -1.32 -0.90
N SER A 59 14.57 -1.07 -0.50
CA SER A 59 15.05 -1.14 0.89
C SER A 59 15.32 0.22 1.55
N GLU A 60 15.15 1.28 0.79
CA GLU A 60 15.47 2.63 1.25
C GLU A 60 14.37 3.07 2.19
N LEU A 61 14.77 3.51 3.39
CA LEU A 61 13.87 4.24 4.28
C LEU A 61 14.04 5.71 3.93
N GLU A 62 12.94 6.44 3.98
CA GLU A 62 12.95 7.89 3.73
C GLU A 62 13.88 8.59 4.72
N THR A 63 14.51 9.66 4.28
CA THR A 63 15.38 10.48 5.13
C THR A 63 14.88 11.93 5.19
N VAL A 64 15.38 12.69 6.17
CA VAL A 64 14.99 14.09 6.35
C VAL A 64 15.35 14.94 5.13
N GLU A 65 16.43 14.58 4.43
CA GLU A 65 16.92 15.27 3.24
C GLU A 65 15.96 15.19 2.04
N ASP A 66 15.01 14.25 2.05
CA ASP A 66 13.97 14.15 1.02
C ASP A 66 12.97 15.31 1.10
N TYR A 67 12.95 16.06 2.21
CA TYR A 67 11.96 17.11 2.48
C TYR A 67 12.62 18.45 2.81
N ASP A 68 12.54 19.45 1.93
CA ASP A 68 12.92 20.85 2.21
C ASP A 68 11.69 21.72 2.51
N ILE A 69 11.69 22.42 3.65
CA ILE A 69 10.57 23.27 4.08
C ILE A 69 10.50 24.55 3.22
N GLU A 70 11.63 25.08 2.75
CA GLU A 70 11.63 26.32 1.94
C GLU A 70 11.03 26.09 0.54
N GLU A 71 11.17 24.89 -0.01
CA GLU A 71 10.52 24.48 -1.27
C GLU A 71 9.00 24.26 -1.04
N TYR A 72 8.62 23.71 0.12
CA TYR A 72 7.23 23.44 0.53
C TYR A 72 6.39 24.70 0.83
N GLU A 73 6.95 25.72 1.47
CA GLU A 73 6.22 26.98 1.73
C GLU A 73 5.78 27.66 0.42
N SER A 74 6.45 27.38 -0.70
CA SER A 74 6.05 27.83 -2.04
C SER A 74 4.95 26.97 -2.70
N MET A 75 4.76 25.73 -2.24
CA MET A 75 3.77 24.75 -2.72
C MET A 75 2.42 24.85 -2.02
N ASN A 76 2.37 25.38 -0.80
CA ASN A 76 1.18 25.52 0.05
C ASN A 76 0.00 26.34 -0.58
N MET A 77 0.28 27.21 -1.58
CA MET A 77 -0.79 27.86 -2.38
C MET A 77 -1.30 27.00 -3.55
N LYS A 78 -0.52 26.02 -4.01
CA LYS A 78 -0.89 25.05 -5.05
C LYS A 78 -1.63 23.84 -4.48
N GLU A 79 -1.34 23.42 -3.24
CA GLU A 79 -1.93 22.23 -2.59
C GLU A 79 -3.47 22.28 -2.45
N ALA A 80 -4.06 23.45 -2.20
CA ALA A 80 -5.53 23.59 -2.13
C ALA A 80 -6.21 23.55 -3.52
N GLU A 81 -5.46 23.83 -4.59
CA GLU A 81 -5.87 23.61 -5.98
C GLU A 81 -5.62 22.16 -6.40
N GLN A 82 -4.49 21.56 -5.98
CA GLN A 82 -4.12 20.15 -6.19
C GLN A 82 -5.09 19.17 -5.54
N LYS A 83 -5.50 19.33 -4.26
CA LYS A 83 -6.52 18.45 -3.66
C LYS A 83 -7.88 18.50 -4.36
N LYS A 84 -8.21 19.62 -5.01
CA LYS A 84 -9.41 19.72 -5.86
C LYS A 84 -9.20 19.10 -7.24
N GLU A 85 -7.98 19.15 -7.77
CA GLU A 85 -7.61 18.51 -9.03
C GLU A 85 -7.48 16.98 -8.87
N GLU A 86 -6.92 16.47 -7.78
CA GLU A 86 -6.83 15.04 -7.41
C GLU A 86 -8.22 14.39 -7.35
N ASP A 87 -9.19 15.00 -6.65
CA ASP A 87 -10.59 14.53 -6.63
C ASP A 87 -11.26 14.57 -8.01
N GLU A 88 -10.88 15.52 -8.88
CA GLU A 88 -11.40 15.61 -10.26
C GLU A 88 -10.70 14.62 -11.22
N ASN A 89 -9.46 14.23 -10.92
CA ASN A 89 -8.63 13.35 -11.72
C ASN A 89 -8.75 11.88 -11.32
N TYR A 90 -9.31 11.56 -10.15
CA TYR A 90 -9.55 10.18 -9.74
C TYR A 90 -10.70 9.53 -10.53
N PHE A 91 -10.40 8.49 -11.31
CA PHE A 91 -11.34 7.67 -12.08
C PHE A 91 -11.41 6.25 -11.55
N PHE A 92 -12.60 5.85 -11.11
CA PHE A 92 -12.94 4.44 -10.97
C PHE A 92 -13.24 3.84 -12.35
N LEU A 93 -12.60 2.73 -12.70
CA LEU A 93 -12.62 2.16 -14.06
C LEU A 93 -13.43 0.87 -14.12
N ALA A 94 -13.10 -0.07 -13.22
CA ALA A 94 -13.74 -1.37 -13.14
C ALA A 94 -13.74 -1.93 -11.72
N SER A 95 -14.62 -2.89 -11.46
CA SER A 95 -14.69 -3.66 -10.23
C SER A 95 -14.89 -5.13 -10.54
N TYR A 96 -14.29 -5.99 -9.72
CA TYR A 96 -14.41 -7.44 -9.81
C TYR A 96 -14.72 -8.02 -8.43
N TYR A 97 -15.51 -9.10 -8.42
CA TYR A 97 -15.58 -9.99 -7.25
C TYR A 97 -14.42 -10.98 -7.30
N ILE A 98 -13.97 -11.45 -6.14
CA ILE A 98 -13.00 -12.55 -6.03
C ILE A 98 -13.74 -13.84 -5.71
N ASP A 99 -13.62 -14.82 -6.60
CA ASP A 99 -14.15 -16.19 -6.43
C ASP A 99 -13.05 -17.22 -6.71
N ASP A 100 -12.84 -18.15 -5.77
CA ASP A 100 -11.79 -19.17 -5.84
C ASP A 100 -10.37 -18.67 -6.23
N ASP A 101 -10.04 -17.46 -5.76
CA ASP A 101 -8.78 -16.73 -6.01
C ASP A 101 -8.66 -16.12 -7.43
N GLU A 102 -9.76 -16.03 -8.18
CA GLU A 102 -9.84 -15.43 -9.51
C GLU A 102 -10.77 -14.21 -9.50
N ILE A 103 -10.50 -13.23 -10.37
CA ILE A 103 -11.38 -12.08 -10.57
C ILE A 103 -12.57 -12.46 -11.48
N VAL A 104 -13.80 -12.21 -11.06
CA VAL A 104 -15.02 -12.57 -11.80
C VAL A 104 -16.03 -11.42 -11.87
N ASP A 105 -17.02 -11.55 -12.75
CA ASP A 105 -18.17 -10.64 -12.89
C ASP A 105 -17.80 -9.14 -12.96
N PRO A 106 -17.06 -8.70 -14.01
CA PRO A 106 -16.69 -7.31 -14.17
C PRO A 106 -17.87 -6.35 -14.16
N TYR A 107 -17.76 -5.30 -13.37
CA TYR A 107 -18.50 -4.06 -13.54
C TYR A 107 -17.56 -2.99 -14.12
N PHE A 108 -17.99 -2.27 -15.16
CA PHE A 108 -17.21 -1.17 -15.75
C PHE A 108 -17.94 0.16 -15.58
N GLU A 109 -17.30 1.11 -14.91
CA GLU A 109 -17.88 2.41 -14.60
C GLU A 109 -17.89 3.34 -15.81
N LYS A 110 -18.93 4.13 -16.00
CA LYS A 110 -19.04 4.96 -17.21
C LYS A 110 -18.22 6.25 -17.04
N LEU A 111 -17.17 6.39 -17.86
CA LEU A 111 -16.36 7.62 -17.86
C LEU A 111 -17.15 8.85 -18.33
N ASP A 112 -17.10 9.92 -17.52
CA ASP A 112 -17.47 11.26 -17.96
C ASP A 112 -16.39 11.81 -18.91
N ARG A 113 -16.71 11.85 -20.20
CA ARG A 113 -15.80 12.34 -21.25
C ARG A 113 -15.35 13.79 -21.04
N LYS A 114 -16.19 14.64 -20.46
CA LYS A 114 -15.82 16.04 -20.21
C LYS A 114 -14.79 16.11 -19.09
N ARG A 115 -14.97 15.32 -18.03
CA ARG A 115 -14.01 15.22 -16.93
C ARG A 115 -12.70 14.60 -17.42
N LEU A 116 -12.76 13.49 -18.15
CA LEU A 116 -11.59 12.83 -18.74
C LEU A 116 -10.76 13.78 -19.62
N ASN A 117 -11.40 14.48 -20.56
CA ASN A 117 -10.69 15.43 -21.42
C ASN A 117 -10.12 16.63 -20.67
N LYS A 118 -10.65 16.96 -19.49
CA LYS A 118 -10.13 18.04 -18.64
C LYS A 118 -8.92 17.54 -17.84
N ALA A 119 -9.05 16.39 -17.19
CA ALA A 119 -8.02 15.76 -16.36
C ALA A 119 -6.74 15.49 -17.17
N PHE A 120 -6.90 14.98 -18.39
CA PHE A 120 -5.78 14.61 -19.25
C PHE A 120 -5.59 15.60 -20.42
N ALA A 121 -5.92 16.88 -20.22
CA ALA A 121 -5.80 17.89 -21.29
C ALA A 121 -4.35 18.07 -21.77
N ASP A 122 -3.39 17.87 -20.86
CA ASP A 122 -1.96 18.05 -21.11
C ASP A 122 -1.19 16.73 -21.23
N ASP A 123 -1.87 15.58 -21.07
CA ASP A 123 -1.29 14.23 -21.21
C ASP A 123 -2.19 13.29 -22.02
N GLU A 124 -2.16 13.48 -23.34
CA GLU A 124 -2.90 12.60 -24.27
C GLU A 124 -2.38 11.15 -24.27
N VAL A 125 -1.15 10.89 -23.83
CA VAL A 125 -0.60 9.52 -23.76
C VAL A 125 -1.27 8.76 -22.63
N ALA A 126 -1.26 9.31 -21.40
CA ALA A 126 -1.93 8.72 -20.24
C ALA A 126 -3.42 8.47 -20.52
N LYS A 127 -4.07 9.39 -21.22
CA LYS A 127 -5.48 9.25 -21.64
C LYS A 127 -5.70 8.09 -22.60
N ASP A 128 -4.86 7.95 -23.63
CA ASP A 128 -4.96 6.85 -24.59
C ASP A 128 -4.69 5.50 -23.90
N ASP A 129 -3.69 5.45 -23.01
CA ASP A 129 -3.38 4.27 -22.19
C ASP A 129 -4.57 3.88 -21.31
N LEU A 130 -5.13 4.83 -20.54
CA LEU A 130 -6.33 4.60 -19.71
C LEU A 130 -7.50 4.06 -20.53
N LEU A 131 -7.76 4.66 -21.70
CA LEU A 131 -8.85 4.23 -22.58
C LEU A 131 -8.63 2.82 -23.13
N SER A 132 -7.37 2.43 -23.37
CA SER A 132 -7.02 1.09 -23.82
C SER A 132 -7.13 0.05 -22.69
N GLN A 133 -6.62 0.38 -21.51
CA GLN A 133 -6.51 -0.53 -20.37
C GLN A 133 -7.82 -0.75 -19.64
N ARG A 134 -8.71 0.26 -19.56
CA ARG A 134 -9.95 0.20 -18.75
C ARG A 134 -10.83 -1.01 -19.02
N GLN A 135 -10.81 -1.57 -20.23
CA GLN A 135 -11.58 -2.76 -20.59
C GLN A 135 -10.69 -3.93 -21.03
N ASP A 136 -9.38 -3.84 -20.78
CA ASP A 136 -8.42 -4.89 -21.08
C ASP A 136 -8.42 -5.92 -19.95
N ARG A 137 -9.19 -6.98 -20.18
CA ARG A 137 -9.34 -8.05 -19.21
C ARG A 137 -8.04 -8.82 -18.97
N GLU A 138 -7.20 -9.00 -19.97
CA GLU A 138 -5.93 -9.72 -19.84
C GLU A 138 -4.95 -8.90 -18.98
N TYR A 139 -4.95 -7.58 -19.16
CA TYR A 139 -4.19 -6.67 -18.31
C TYR A 139 -4.68 -6.72 -16.86
N HIS A 140 -6.00 -6.66 -16.62
CA HIS A 140 -6.54 -6.75 -15.26
C HIS A 140 -6.22 -8.09 -14.57
N GLU A 141 -6.24 -9.19 -15.33
CA GLU A 141 -5.79 -10.51 -14.84
C GLU A 141 -4.30 -10.49 -14.48
N THR A 142 -3.46 -9.83 -15.28
CA THR A 142 -2.02 -9.66 -14.97
C THR A 142 -1.81 -8.88 -13.68
N LEU A 143 -2.57 -7.80 -13.45
CA LEU A 143 -2.50 -7.02 -12.21
C LEU A 143 -2.94 -7.84 -10.99
N TRP A 144 -4.02 -8.62 -11.12
CA TRP A 144 -4.44 -9.53 -10.06
C TRP A 144 -3.40 -10.64 -9.81
N ASP A 145 -2.85 -11.23 -10.87
CA ASP A 145 -1.81 -12.26 -10.82
C ASP A 145 -0.53 -11.76 -10.13
N MET A 146 -0.17 -10.50 -10.35
CA MET A 146 0.90 -9.82 -9.64
C MET A 146 0.63 -9.79 -8.13
N TYR A 147 -0.55 -9.31 -7.70
CA TYR A 147 -0.90 -9.23 -6.28
C TYR A 147 -0.98 -10.61 -5.61
N ARG A 148 -1.64 -11.60 -6.24
CA ARG A 148 -1.76 -12.95 -5.68
C ARG A 148 -0.44 -13.73 -5.68
N THR A 149 0.52 -13.37 -6.53
CA THR A 149 1.88 -13.92 -6.49
C THR A 149 2.68 -13.33 -5.35
N LEU A 150 2.54 -12.01 -5.12
CA LEU A 150 3.18 -11.28 -4.03
C LEU A 150 2.65 -11.75 -2.66
N ILE A 151 1.33 -11.80 -2.50
CA ILE A 151 0.65 -12.11 -1.24
C ILE A 151 -0.09 -13.46 -1.33
N PRO A 152 0.36 -14.50 -0.61
CA PRO A 152 -0.34 -15.79 -0.56
C PRO A 152 -1.79 -15.65 -0.06
N VAL A 153 -2.70 -16.46 -0.62
CA VAL A 153 -4.15 -16.36 -0.38
C VAL A 153 -4.54 -16.35 1.12
N LYS A 154 -3.85 -17.14 1.95
CA LYS A 154 -4.08 -17.24 3.40
C LYS A 154 -3.89 -15.91 4.17
N TYR A 155 -3.22 -14.93 3.57
CA TYR A 155 -3.02 -13.60 4.16
C TYR A 155 -4.00 -12.54 3.64
N ARG A 156 -4.80 -12.88 2.62
CA ARG A 156 -5.75 -11.98 1.96
C ARG A 156 -7.14 -12.60 1.77
N GLU A 157 -7.50 -13.59 2.59
CA GLU A 157 -8.81 -14.27 2.54
C GLU A 157 -10.00 -13.32 2.72
N ASN A 158 -9.78 -12.14 3.33
CA ASN A 158 -10.81 -11.13 3.54
C ASN A 158 -10.84 -10.08 2.42
N ILE A 159 -9.99 -10.16 1.40
CA ILE A 159 -10.11 -9.33 0.19
C ILE A 159 -11.05 -10.04 -0.77
N THR A 160 -12.23 -9.46 -0.97
CA THR A 160 -13.35 -10.08 -1.70
C THR A 160 -13.71 -9.34 -2.98
N GLY A 161 -13.13 -8.17 -3.21
CA GLY A 161 -13.22 -7.47 -4.47
C GLY A 161 -11.92 -6.77 -4.85
N PHE A 162 -11.80 -6.51 -6.16
CA PHE A 162 -10.65 -5.90 -6.78
C PHE A 162 -11.09 -4.79 -7.73
N ASP A 163 -10.68 -3.58 -7.43
CA ASP A 163 -11.07 -2.35 -8.10
C ASP A 163 -9.91 -1.80 -8.92
N LEU A 164 -10.23 -1.36 -10.13
CA LEU A 164 -9.28 -0.79 -11.08
C LEU A 164 -9.56 0.69 -11.10
N ILE A 165 -8.56 1.49 -10.74
CA ILE A 165 -8.66 2.94 -10.60
C ILE A 165 -7.59 3.63 -11.43
N THR A 166 -7.68 4.94 -11.57
CA THR A 166 -6.50 5.76 -11.83
C THR A 166 -6.73 7.24 -11.55
N ASP A 167 -5.72 7.96 -11.08
CA ASP A 167 -5.69 9.42 -11.01
C ASP A 167 -4.67 10.08 -11.95
N GLY A 168 -3.97 9.26 -12.76
CA GLY A 168 -2.92 9.70 -13.67
C GLY A 168 -1.69 8.81 -13.55
N TYR A 169 -0.53 9.35 -13.92
CA TYR A 169 0.75 8.80 -13.50
C TYR A 169 1.16 9.50 -12.21
N ASP A 170 1.73 8.75 -11.27
CA ASP A 170 1.98 9.14 -9.88
C ASP A 170 0.67 9.43 -9.11
N GLY A 171 0.75 9.49 -7.76
CA GLY A 171 -0.43 9.72 -6.92
C GLY A 171 -0.90 8.45 -6.21
N VAL A 172 -2.17 8.08 -6.36
CA VAL A 172 -2.76 6.93 -5.67
C VAL A 172 -2.41 5.63 -6.39
N VAL A 173 -1.32 4.98 -5.98
CA VAL A 173 -0.89 3.70 -6.56
C VAL A 173 -1.84 2.54 -6.22
N ALA A 174 -2.21 2.40 -4.96
CA ALA A 174 -3.16 1.38 -4.48
C ALA A 174 -3.77 1.84 -3.15
N HIS A 175 -4.94 1.31 -2.80
CA HIS A 175 -5.50 1.45 -1.46
C HIS A 175 -6.43 0.27 -1.14
N VAL A 176 -6.66 0.00 0.15
CA VAL A 176 -7.73 -0.91 0.59
C VAL A 176 -8.81 -0.18 1.38
N MET A 177 -10.04 -0.67 1.27
CA MET A 177 -11.15 -0.19 2.09
C MET A 177 -12.04 -1.35 2.55
N PRO A 178 -12.67 -1.25 3.75
CA PRO A 178 -13.70 -2.20 4.15
C PRO A 178 -14.88 -2.18 3.15
N SER A 179 -15.44 -3.34 2.86
CA SER A 179 -16.64 -3.44 2.01
C SER A 179 -17.84 -2.79 2.70
N MET A 180 -18.64 -2.05 1.91
CA MET A 180 -19.89 -1.45 2.37
C MET A 180 -20.94 -2.51 2.73
N ASP A 181 -20.90 -3.69 2.10
CA ASP A 181 -21.86 -4.77 2.36
C ASP A 181 -21.51 -5.53 3.64
N ASP A 182 -20.23 -5.86 3.82
CA ASP A 182 -19.71 -6.49 5.03
C ASP A 182 -18.36 -5.86 5.43
N PRO A 183 -18.30 -5.05 6.50
CA PRO A 183 -17.05 -4.40 6.95
C PRO A 183 -16.02 -5.38 7.54
N ARG A 184 -16.29 -6.70 7.48
CA ARG A 184 -15.29 -7.74 7.74
C ARG A 184 -14.43 -8.05 6.53
N ASP A 185 -14.97 -7.79 5.34
CA ASP A 185 -14.35 -7.99 4.06
C ASP A 185 -13.80 -6.65 3.53
N TRP A 186 -12.90 -6.75 2.56
CA TRP A 186 -12.11 -5.64 2.04
C TRP A 186 -12.10 -5.67 0.51
N LEU A 187 -11.93 -4.48 -0.06
CA LEU A 187 -11.71 -4.22 -1.47
C LEU A 187 -10.26 -3.76 -1.61
N LEU A 188 -9.54 -4.30 -2.59
CA LEU A 188 -8.24 -3.78 -3.01
C LEU A 188 -8.42 -2.98 -4.29
N SER A 189 -8.00 -1.72 -4.28
CA SER A 189 -7.94 -0.87 -5.46
C SER A 189 -6.50 -0.75 -5.95
N LEU A 190 -6.29 -0.82 -7.26
CA LEU A 190 -4.98 -0.68 -7.88
C LEU A 190 -5.05 0.23 -9.12
N ASP A 191 -4.08 1.14 -9.22
CA ASP A 191 -3.95 2.06 -10.36
C ASP A 191 -3.42 1.33 -11.60
N VAL A 192 -4.15 1.47 -12.71
CA VAL A 192 -3.82 0.81 -13.99
C VAL A 192 -2.63 1.44 -14.71
N LEU A 193 -2.40 2.75 -14.58
CA LEU A 193 -1.31 3.47 -15.23
C LEU A 193 0.00 3.29 -14.45
N ASP A 194 -0.04 3.46 -13.12
CA ASP A 194 1.18 3.36 -12.28
C ASP A 194 1.75 1.95 -12.24
N SER A 195 0.88 0.93 -12.29
CA SER A 195 1.28 -0.48 -12.26
C SER A 195 2.19 -0.89 -13.43
N GLY A 196 2.18 -0.13 -14.54
CA GLY A 196 3.01 -0.40 -15.71
C GLY A 196 4.39 0.24 -15.68
N VAL A 197 4.65 1.18 -14.75
CA VAL A 197 5.84 2.05 -14.80
C VAL A 197 6.67 2.06 -13.52
N ASN A 198 6.04 1.98 -12.34
CA ASN A 198 6.69 2.18 -11.04
C ASN A 198 6.56 0.93 -10.17
N ILE A 199 7.14 -0.19 -10.61
CA ILE A 199 6.93 -1.47 -9.92
C ILE A 199 7.42 -1.48 -8.47
N ASP A 200 8.52 -0.81 -8.15
CA ASP A 200 9.05 -0.77 -6.80
C ASP A 200 8.07 -0.11 -5.84
N GLU A 201 7.47 1.02 -6.23
CA GLU A 201 6.40 1.68 -5.49
C GLU A 201 5.14 0.81 -5.42
N VAL A 202 4.70 0.21 -6.53
CA VAL A 202 3.55 -0.70 -6.55
C VAL A 202 3.73 -1.87 -5.58
N MET A 203 4.93 -2.48 -5.53
CA MET A 203 5.22 -3.57 -4.61
C MET A 203 5.20 -3.11 -3.15
N LYS A 204 5.79 -1.95 -2.83
CA LYS A 204 5.75 -1.37 -1.48
C LYS A 204 4.31 -1.07 -1.04
N THR A 205 3.53 -0.42 -1.90
CA THR A 205 2.15 -0.04 -1.61
C THR A 205 1.26 -1.27 -1.45
N LEU A 206 1.37 -2.30 -2.29
CA LEU A 206 0.59 -3.54 -2.11
C LEU A 206 0.92 -4.28 -0.80
N ILE A 207 2.17 -4.22 -0.33
CA ILE A 207 2.55 -4.74 0.99
C ILE A 207 1.94 -3.87 2.10
N HIS A 208 1.99 -2.54 1.96
CA HIS A 208 1.38 -1.58 2.89
C HIS A 208 -0.14 -1.81 3.02
N GLU A 209 -0.86 -1.89 1.90
CA GLU A 209 -2.31 -2.14 1.90
C GLU A 209 -2.68 -3.49 2.51
N THR A 210 -1.84 -4.51 2.30
CA THR A 210 -2.01 -5.80 2.96
C THR A 210 -1.80 -5.70 4.47
N ALA A 211 -0.91 -4.80 4.92
CA ALA A 211 -0.70 -4.53 6.33
C ALA A 211 -1.93 -3.91 6.99
N HIS A 212 -2.68 -3.04 6.30
CA HIS A 212 -3.98 -2.53 6.79
C HIS A 212 -4.95 -3.67 7.05
N VAL A 213 -5.20 -4.53 6.06
CA VAL A 213 -6.11 -5.68 6.23
C VAL A 213 -5.69 -6.57 7.42
N LEU A 214 -4.38 -6.79 7.57
CA LEU A 214 -3.80 -7.60 8.65
C LEU A 214 -3.92 -6.96 10.04
N THR A 215 -3.69 -5.65 10.15
CA THR A 215 -3.48 -4.95 11.43
C THR A 215 -4.70 -4.18 11.92
N ILE A 216 -5.63 -3.82 11.03
CA ILE A 216 -6.89 -3.12 11.36
C ILE A 216 -8.16 -3.83 10.87
N GLY A 217 -8.04 -5.02 10.26
CA GLY A 217 -9.19 -5.87 9.91
C GLY A 217 -10.01 -6.37 11.10
N HIS A 218 -11.14 -7.05 10.84
CA HIS A 218 -12.12 -7.43 11.87
C HIS A 218 -11.57 -8.35 12.99
N LYS A 219 -10.48 -9.08 12.71
CA LYS A 219 -9.75 -9.89 13.71
C LYS A 219 -9.03 -9.00 14.74
N GLN A 220 -8.63 -7.80 14.34
CA GLN A 220 -7.90 -6.81 15.14
C GLN A 220 -8.85 -5.79 15.79
N VAL A 221 -9.81 -5.27 15.01
CA VAL A 221 -10.82 -4.30 15.44
C VAL A 221 -12.20 -4.92 15.22
N PRO A 222 -12.91 -5.37 16.28
CA PRO A 222 -14.20 -6.02 16.10
C PRO A 222 -15.24 -5.07 15.51
N VAL A 223 -16.00 -5.55 14.53
CA VAL A 223 -17.09 -4.78 13.91
C VAL A 223 -18.19 -4.49 14.93
N ASP A 224 -18.43 -3.21 15.20
CA ASP A 224 -19.62 -2.71 15.88
C ASP A 224 -20.48 -1.94 14.89
N ARG A 225 -21.51 -2.58 14.34
CA ARG A 225 -22.38 -1.99 13.31
C ARG A 225 -23.07 -0.71 13.79
N LYS A 226 -23.41 -0.60 15.08
CA LYS A 226 -24.05 0.61 15.61
C LYS A 226 -23.06 1.78 15.70
N TYR A 227 -21.80 1.47 15.95
CA TYR A 227 -20.74 2.47 15.87
C TYR A 227 -20.54 2.92 14.43
N LEU A 228 -20.39 1.99 13.47
CA LEU A 228 -20.18 2.32 12.06
C LEU A 228 -21.34 3.14 11.49
N GLU A 229 -22.59 2.73 11.71
CA GLU A 229 -23.77 3.51 11.33
C GLU A 229 -23.77 4.92 11.95
N ALA A 230 -23.33 5.05 13.21
CA ALA A 230 -23.24 6.36 13.86
C ALA A 230 -22.09 7.22 13.30
N PHE A 231 -20.97 6.59 12.96
CA PHE A 231 -19.82 7.25 12.36
C PHE A 231 -20.15 7.78 10.96
N ASP A 232 -20.76 6.94 10.11
CA ASP A 232 -21.14 7.29 8.74
C ASP A 232 -22.21 8.39 8.69
N GLU A 233 -23.13 8.41 9.66
CA GLU A 233 -24.13 9.47 9.80
C GLU A 233 -23.62 10.71 10.56
N GLU A 234 -22.30 10.81 10.80
CA GLU A 234 -21.64 11.92 11.50
C GLU A 234 -22.24 12.22 12.90
N LYS A 235 -22.75 11.19 13.58
CA LYS A 235 -23.31 11.32 14.93
C LYS A 235 -22.21 11.39 15.98
N ASP A 236 -22.58 11.85 17.19
CA ASP A 236 -21.67 11.86 18.33
C ASP A 236 -21.26 10.42 18.74
N ILE A 237 -20.01 10.08 18.47
CA ILE A 237 -19.38 8.81 18.83
C ILE A 237 -18.64 8.83 20.17
N SER A 238 -18.68 9.94 20.94
CA SER A 238 -17.94 10.11 22.20
C SER A 238 -18.20 8.97 23.19
N SER A 239 -19.44 8.45 23.23
CA SER A 239 -19.81 7.36 24.13
C SER A 239 -19.12 6.03 23.78
N TYR A 240 -18.78 5.79 22.51
CA TYR A 240 -18.00 4.63 22.08
C TYR A 240 -16.53 4.82 22.44
N ARG A 241 -15.97 5.99 22.11
CA ARG A 241 -14.57 6.35 22.43
C ARG A 241 -14.29 6.25 23.92
N ASN A 242 -15.16 6.84 24.77
CA ASN A 242 -14.99 6.85 26.23
C ASN A 242 -15.11 5.46 26.88
N LYS A 243 -15.74 4.49 26.23
CA LYS A 243 -15.84 3.09 26.71
C LYS A 243 -14.67 2.24 26.23
N CYS A 244 -13.95 2.68 25.21
CA CYS A 244 -12.79 1.98 24.68
C CYS A 244 -11.64 2.02 25.69
N LYS A 245 -11.02 0.86 25.94
CA LYS A 245 -9.92 0.71 26.90
C LYS A 245 -8.57 0.43 26.23
N THR A 246 -8.59 0.44 24.91
CA THR A 246 -7.54 0.11 23.96
C THR A 246 -7.48 1.25 22.95
N VAL A 247 -6.59 1.18 21.97
CA VAL A 247 -6.56 2.18 20.90
C VAL A 247 -7.91 2.26 20.18
N PHE A 248 -8.42 3.48 20.00
CA PHE A 248 -9.68 3.77 19.32
C PHE A 248 -9.38 4.36 17.93
N LEU A 249 -9.72 3.61 16.89
CA LEU A 249 -9.44 3.90 15.49
C LEU A 249 -10.72 4.29 14.75
N LYS A 250 -10.59 4.70 13.48
CA LYS A 250 -11.75 4.98 12.60
C LYS A 250 -12.73 3.80 12.53
N ASN A 251 -12.22 2.57 12.53
CA ASN A 251 -13.04 1.34 12.46
C ASN A 251 -13.55 0.86 13.83
N GLY A 252 -13.25 1.59 14.91
CA GLY A 252 -13.72 1.32 16.26
C GLY A 252 -12.62 0.95 17.26
N CYS A 253 -13.01 0.25 18.31
CA CYS A 253 -12.14 -0.05 19.45
C CYS A 253 -11.36 -1.35 19.22
N ALA A 254 -10.02 -1.30 19.23
CA ALA A 254 -9.19 -2.47 18.95
C ALA A 254 -9.29 -3.54 20.05
N ARG A 255 -9.02 -4.81 19.71
CA ARG A 255 -8.84 -5.87 20.72
C ARG A 255 -7.58 -5.61 21.54
N LYS A 256 -7.58 -5.98 22.81
CA LYS A 256 -6.39 -5.82 23.68
C LYS A 256 -5.14 -6.54 23.14
N THR A 257 -5.34 -7.70 22.50
CA THR A 257 -4.26 -8.55 21.96
C THR A 257 -4.02 -8.31 20.47
N SER A 258 -4.62 -7.28 19.86
CA SER A 258 -4.37 -6.97 18.45
C SER A 258 -2.94 -6.46 18.25
N TYR A 259 -2.41 -6.59 17.03
CA TYR A 259 -1.11 -6.00 16.67
C TYR A 259 -1.16 -4.49 16.82
N ILE A 260 -2.21 -3.85 16.28
CA ILE A 260 -2.38 -2.39 16.36
C ILE A 260 -2.45 -1.87 17.80
N ASN A 261 -3.10 -2.58 18.73
CA ASN A 261 -3.14 -2.13 20.12
C ASN A 261 -1.79 -2.31 20.82
N GLN A 262 -1.10 -3.43 20.58
CA GLN A 262 0.22 -3.67 21.16
C GLN A 262 1.25 -2.66 20.63
N PHE A 263 1.24 -2.41 19.33
CA PHE A 263 2.07 -1.39 18.68
C PHE A 263 1.75 0.02 19.21
N TYR A 264 0.46 0.35 19.36
CA TYR A 264 0.05 1.62 19.93
C TYR A 264 0.54 1.80 21.37
N ASP A 265 0.30 0.81 22.23
CA ASP A 265 0.67 0.88 23.65
C ASP A 265 2.19 1.00 23.84
N GLU A 266 2.99 0.37 22.97
CA GLU A 266 4.45 0.40 23.04
C GLU A 266 5.06 1.68 22.44
N PHE A 267 4.56 2.14 21.29
CA PHE A 267 5.23 3.18 20.50
C PHE A 267 4.45 4.49 20.32
N TRP A 268 3.12 4.46 20.27
CA TRP A 268 2.32 5.66 20.00
C TRP A 268 1.81 6.38 21.23
N LYS A 269 1.42 5.64 22.27
CA LYS A 269 0.91 6.20 23.52
C LYS A 269 1.84 7.26 24.14
N PRO A 270 3.19 7.13 24.08
CA PRO A 270 4.09 8.18 24.55
C PRO A 270 4.07 9.48 23.73
N ILE A 271 3.72 9.41 22.44
CA ILE A 271 3.78 10.55 21.50
C ILE A 271 2.41 11.13 21.13
N GLU A 272 1.32 10.43 21.43
CA GLU A 272 -0.05 10.80 21.03
C GLU A 272 -0.45 12.22 21.47
N GLN A 273 -0.09 12.62 22.68
CA GLN A 273 -0.38 13.98 23.17
C GLN A 273 0.34 15.04 22.32
N GLU A 274 1.64 14.84 22.07
CA GLU A 274 2.45 15.76 21.27
C GLU A 274 1.94 15.84 19.82
N TRP A 275 1.64 14.68 19.23
CA TRP A 275 1.07 14.55 17.88
C TRP A 275 -0.29 15.27 17.76
N THR A 276 -1.15 15.13 18.77
CA THR A 276 -2.47 15.79 18.80
C THR A 276 -2.33 17.31 18.95
N GLU A 277 -1.49 17.77 19.88
CA GLU A 277 -1.27 19.20 20.14
C GLU A 277 -0.66 19.91 18.92
N LYS A 278 0.19 19.21 18.17
CA LYS A 278 0.79 19.70 16.91
C LYS A 278 -0.12 19.58 15.70
N LYS A 279 -1.29 18.94 15.83
CA LYS A 279 -2.26 18.77 14.74
C LYS A 279 -1.65 18.11 13.50
N VAL A 280 -0.81 17.09 13.73
CA VAL A 280 0.00 16.45 12.69
C VAL A 280 -0.87 15.92 11.54
N GLU A 281 -1.99 15.25 11.83
CA GLU A 281 -2.89 14.73 10.77
C GLU A 281 -3.61 15.85 9.98
N GLU A 282 -3.68 17.08 10.49
CA GLU A 282 -4.49 18.15 9.89
C GLU A 282 -3.75 18.94 8.81
N SER A 283 -2.40 18.93 8.79
CA SER A 283 -1.64 19.60 7.74
C SER A 283 -0.31 18.91 7.43
N GLU A 284 0.02 18.92 6.15
CA GLU A 284 1.27 18.36 5.62
C GLU A 284 2.50 19.09 6.17
N GLU A 285 2.42 20.41 6.34
CA GLU A 285 3.46 21.19 7.01
C GLU A 285 3.71 20.69 8.45
N ALA A 286 2.66 20.37 9.20
CA ALA A 286 2.78 19.83 10.54
C ALA A 286 3.37 18.42 10.53
N GLN A 287 3.00 17.57 9.57
CA GLN A 287 3.61 16.25 9.35
C GLN A 287 5.10 16.35 9.07
N ILE A 288 5.51 17.18 8.11
CA ILE A 288 6.92 17.36 7.76
C ILE A 288 7.70 17.82 8.98
N LYS A 289 7.23 18.86 9.68
CA LYS A 289 7.90 19.35 10.90
C LYS A 289 8.01 18.25 11.96
N PHE A 290 6.95 17.50 12.19
CA PHE A 290 6.95 16.41 13.16
C PHE A 290 7.91 15.29 12.75
N TYR A 291 7.93 14.90 11.48
CA TYR A 291 8.86 13.91 10.95
C TYR A 291 10.31 14.36 11.10
N LYS A 292 10.65 15.61 10.77
CA LYS A 292 12.02 16.13 10.97
C LYS A 292 12.47 16.07 12.42
N GLU A 293 11.57 16.37 13.36
CA GLU A 293 11.86 16.33 14.79
C GLU A 293 11.93 14.89 15.35
N LYS A 294 11.19 13.96 14.74
CA LYS A 294 10.99 12.57 15.20
C LYS A 294 11.50 11.53 14.20
N HIS A 295 12.43 11.89 13.33
CA HIS A 295 12.88 11.05 12.20
C HIS A 295 13.43 9.69 12.64
N ASP A 296 14.04 9.61 13.82
CA ASP A 296 14.57 8.36 14.37
C ASP A 296 13.45 7.44 14.90
N GLU A 297 12.21 7.95 14.98
CA GLU A 297 11.03 7.24 15.47
C GLU A 297 10.15 6.69 14.34
N PHE A 298 10.24 7.20 13.11
CA PHE A 298 9.38 6.81 11.99
C PHE A 298 10.19 6.29 10.80
N VAL A 299 9.63 5.33 10.06
CA VAL A 299 10.27 4.77 8.85
C VAL A 299 10.03 5.62 7.60
N SER A 300 9.03 6.51 7.66
CA SER A 300 8.56 7.40 6.59
C SER A 300 7.90 8.65 7.19
N LEU A 301 7.78 9.71 6.39
CA LEU A 301 6.92 10.86 6.65
C LEU A 301 5.46 10.42 6.74
N TYR A 302 5.01 9.58 5.81
CA TYR A 302 3.61 9.14 5.75
C TYR A 302 3.16 8.40 7.03
N GLY A 303 4.06 7.64 7.65
CA GLY A 303 3.83 7.00 8.95
C GLY A 303 3.54 8.00 10.08
N THR A 304 3.88 9.28 9.95
CA THR A 304 3.49 10.31 10.94
C THR A 304 2.00 10.67 10.89
N THR A 305 1.30 10.32 9.80
CA THR A 305 -0.11 10.64 9.60
C THR A 305 -0.96 10.18 10.78
N ASN A 306 -0.87 8.91 11.17
CA ASN A 306 -1.52 8.35 12.36
C ASN A 306 -0.96 6.93 12.65
N VAL A 307 -1.40 6.30 13.75
CA VAL A 307 -0.91 4.97 14.17
C VAL A 307 -1.22 3.84 13.19
N THR A 308 -2.26 4.00 12.37
CA THR A 308 -2.65 3.03 11.35
C THR A 308 -1.66 3.06 10.19
N GLU A 309 -1.24 4.25 9.74
CA GLU A 309 -0.22 4.38 8.69
C GLU A 309 1.17 3.96 9.20
N ASP A 310 1.54 4.36 10.42
CA ASP A 310 2.86 3.98 10.98
C ASP A 310 3.02 2.46 11.10
N ILE A 311 2.00 1.74 11.55
CA ILE A 311 2.12 0.28 11.66
C ILE A 311 2.18 -0.37 10.28
N ALA A 312 1.49 0.18 9.27
CA ALA A 312 1.50 -0.33 7.90
C ALA A 312 2.86 -0.12 7.24
N ASP A 313 3.40 1.10 7.32
CA ASP A 313 4.74 1.41 6.81
C ASP A 313 5.84 0.66 7.56
N THR A 314 5.73 0.55 8.88
CA THR A 314 6.68 -0.24 9.67
C THR A 314 6.58 -1.73 9.30
N PHE A 315 5.39 -2.26 9.00
CA PHE A 315 5.24 -3.63 8.54
C PHE A 315 5.88 -3.82 7.16
N THR A 316 5.68 -2.88 6.23
CA THR A 316 6.35 -2.87 4.93
C THR A 316 7.87 -2.87 5.11
N ALA A 317 8.40 -2.02 5.98
CA ALA A 317 9.82 -2.03 6.34
C ALA A 317 10.26 -3.36 7.00
N PHE A 318 9.41 -4.02 7.78
CA PHE A 318 9.70 -5.35 8.32
C PHE A 318 9.87 -6.40 7.22
N ILE A 319 9.01 -6.40 6.20
CA ILE A 319 9.17 -7.30 5.05
C ILE A 319 10.46 -6.96 4.31
N LEU A 320 10.73 -5.68 4.09
CA LEU A 320 11.73 -5.19 3.14
C LEU A 320 13.07 -4.76 3.75
N GLN A 321 13.32 -4.95 5.05
CA GLN A 321 14.63 -4.67 5.67
C GLN A 321 15.38 -5.95 6.02
N ASP A 322 16.70 -5.90 5.89
CA ASP A 322 17.59 -6.98 6.32
C ASP A 322 17.54 -7.15 7.85
N SER A 323 17.31 -8.38 8.33
CA SER A 323 17.11 -8.62 9.76
C SER A 323 18.32 -8.24 10.62
N LYS A 324 19.54 -8.31 10.06
CA LYS A 324 20.75 -7.89 10.76
C LYS A 324 20.76 -6.37 10.94
N LYS A 325 20.39 -5.60 9.91
CA LYS A 325 20.27 -4.14 10.00
C LYS A 325 19.24 -3.74 11.05
N VAL A 326 18.09 -4.41 11.08
CA VAL A 326 17.05 -4.20 12.10
C VAL A 326 17.59 -4.48 13.51
N LYS A 327 18.33 -5.57 13.69
CA LYS A 327 18.91 -5.97 14.99
C LYS A 327 20.02 -5.03 15.48
N GLU A 328 20.82 -4.50 14.56
CA GLU A 328 21.94 -3.60 14.87
C GLU A 328 21.51 -2.14 15.02
N GLY A 329 20.34 -1.78 14.49
CA GLY A 329 19.76 -0.44 14.57
C GLY A 329 19.44 0.01 15.99
N THR A 330 19.82 1.25 16.33
CA THR A 330 19.63 1.83 17.67
C THR A 330 18.43 2.78 17.78
N GLU A 331 17.99 3.32 16.64
CA GLU A 331 16.87 4.25 16.52
C GLU A 331 15.53 3.55 16.83
N LEU A 332 14.51 4.32 17.26
CA LEU A 332 13.23 3.75 17.66
C LEU A 332 12.50 3.09 16.48
N LYS A 333 12.65 3.59 15.25
CA LYS A 333 12.11 2.95 14.03
C LYS A 333 12.59 1.51 13.85
N TYR A 334 13.83 1.18 14.19
CA TYR A 334 14.30 -0.21 14.13
C TYR A 334 13.69 -1.09 15.22
N LYS A 335 13.35 -0.53 16.39
CA LYS A 335 12.58 -1.26 17.42
C LYS A 335 11.14 -1.51 16.98
N LYS A 336 10.51 -0.54 16.31
CA LYS A 336 9.21 -0.71 15.67
C LYS A 336 9.27 -1.80 14.59
N ILE A 337 10.31 -1.86 13.76
CA ILE A 337 10.48 -2.96 12.79
C ILE A 337 10.71 -4.30 13.51
N ALA A 338 11.51 -4.30 14.59
CA ALA A 338 11.80 -5.49 15.38
C ALA A 338 10.55 -6.05 16.10
N PHE A 339 9.54 -5.22 16.37
CA PHE A 339 8.26 -5.61 16.98
C PHE A 339 7.63 -6.81 16.26
N PHE A 340 7.68 -6.87 14.93
CA PHE A 340 7.03 -7.94 14.18
C PHE A 340 7.74 -9.30 14.30
N TYR A 341 9.03 -9.32 14.65
CA TYR A 341 9.78 -10.57 14.85
C TYR A 341 9.35 -11.36 16.09
N GLN A 342 8.55 -10.77 16.99
CA GLN A 342 7.99 -11.49 18.13
C GLN A 342 6.79 -12.37 17.78
N PHE A 343 6.28 -12.26 16.54
CA PHE A 343 5.13 -13.01 16.04
C PHE A 343 5.61 -14.05 15.00
N PRO A 344 5.71 -15.34 15.38
CA PRO A 344 6.27 -16.37 14.51
C PRO A 344 5.55 -16.50 13.16
N GLU A 345 4.24 -16.29 13.16
CA GLU A 345 3.39 -16.27 11.98
C GLU A 345 3.73 -15.13 11.01
N LEU A 346 4.16 -13.97 11.51
CA LEU A 346 4.57 -12.83 10.67
C LEU A 346 5.99 -13.01 10.14
N VAL A 347 6.88 -13.66 10.89
CA VAL A 347 8.20 -14.07 10.38
C VAL A 347 8.06 -15.08 9.24
N LYS A 348 7.11 -16.03 9.36
CA LYS A 348 6.76 -16.94 8.26
C LYS A 348 6.18 -16.18 7.06
N MET A 349 5.23 -15.28 7.30
CA MET A 349 4.63 -14.43 6.26
C MET A 349 5.69 -13.63 5.50
N ARG A 350 6.63 -13.00 6.20
CA ARG A 350 7.75 -12.26 5.61
C ARG A 350 8.51 -13.11 4.60
N ALA A 351 8.88 -14.33 4.98
CA ALA A 351 9.64 -15.21 4.10
C ALA A 351 8.83 -15.54 2.82
N GLU A 352 7.54 -15.83 2.96
CA GLU A 352 6.65 -16.19 1.85
C GLU A 352 6.34 -15.00 0.93
N VAL A 353 6.11 -13.81 1.48
CA VAL A 353 5.93 -12.56 0.72
C VAL A 353 7.21 -12.22 -0.03
N LEU A 354 8.39 -12.35 0.59
CA LEU A 354 9.66 -12.14 -0.11
C LEU A 354 9.89 -13.15 -1.24
N SER A 355 9.42 -14.40 -1.08
CA SER A 355 9.42 -15.37 -2.18
C SER A 355 8.49 -14.91 -3.31
N GLY A 356 7.29 -14.42 -2.98
CA GLY A 356 6.36 -13.81 -3.94
C GLY A 356 6.95 -12.65 -4.70
N LEU A 357 7.52 -11.69 -3.99
CA LEU A 357 8.20 -10.55 -4.55
C LEU A 357 9.37 -10.97 -5.47
N TYR A 358 10.13 -11.99 -5.08
CA TYR A 358 11.18 -12.54 -5.94
C TYR A 358 10.62 -13.19 -7.21
N ASP A 359 9.47 -13.85 -7.14
CA ASP A 359 8.82 -14.43 -8.33
C ASP A 359 8.30 -13.34 -9.27
N VAL A 360 7.62 -12.32 -8.75
CA VAL A 360 7.19 -11.13 -9.52
C VAL A 360 8.39 -10.47 -10.22
N SER A 361 9.51 -10.30 -9.50
CA SER A 361 10.74 -9.67 -10.05
C SER A 361 11.38 -10.42 -11.22
N LYS A 362 11.09 -11.72 -11.39
CA LYS A 362 11.59 -12.49 -12.54
C LYS A 362 10.79 -12.22 -13.82
N THR A 363 9.48 -12.02 -13.68
CA THR A 363 8.59 -11.77 -14.82
C THR A 363 8.86 -10.40 -15.45
N ILE A 364 9.17 -9.40 -14.62
CA ILE A 364 9.48 -8.04 -15.08
C ILE A 364 10.73 -8.02 -15.97
N GLU A 365 11.79 -8.74 -15.57
CA GLU A 365 13.00 -8.84 -16.40
C GLU A 365 12.73 -9.51 -17.76
N GLN A 366 11.85 -10.51 -17.79
CA GLN A 366 11.49 -11.21 -19.03
C GLN A 366 10.81 -10.28 -20.05
N GLN A 367 10.08 -9.27 -19.60
CA GLN A 367 9.42 -8.29 -20.47
C GLN A 367 10.37 -7.18 -20.96
N SER A 368 11.46 -6.92 -20.25
CA SER A 368 12.49 -5.95 -20.65
C SER A 368 13.58 -6.49 -21.59
N GLY A 369 13.51 -7.79 -21.91
CA GLY A 369 14.59 -8.56 -22.54
C GLY A 369 14.46 -8.87 -24.02
N ASP A 370 13.55 -8.23 -24.77
CA ASP A 370 13.35 -8.43 -26.22
C ASP A 370 13.68 -7.19 -27.07
#